data_AF-A0A8J7HBZ7-F1
#
_entry.id   AF-A0A8J7HBZ7-F1
#
_cell.length_a   1.000
_cell.length_b   1.000
_cell.length_c   1.000
_cell.angle_alpha   90.00
_cell.angle_beta   90.00
_cell.angle_gamma   90.00
#
_symmetry.space_group_name_H-M   'P 1'
#
loop_
_entity.id
_entity.type
_entity.pdbx_description
1 polymer ?
#
loop_
_entity_poly.entity_id
_entity_poly.type
_entity_poly.pdbx_seq_one_letter_code
_entity_poly.pdbx_strand_id
1 'polypeptide(L)'
;MAELKISAKLSPVDREAVMQAITTIREKLPFLVDLTTEERKSLPKLGDKSRAFVSKALEIATQNPDFLPRSFDLDEMRRDIELFEALYPILLSLTQLQELVDDTSVAVGSEAYAAGLMVYNYAKASGKGAGLDSMVDDLGRRFARKSKKVQPQAL
;
A
#
# COMPACT_ATOMS: atom_id res chain seq x y z
N MET A 1 11.58 -20.13 14.18
CA MET A 1 10.67 -19.13 13.60
C MET A 1 9.45 -19.10 14.50
N ALA A 2 9.16 -17.99 15.18
CA ALA A 2 7.96 -17.89 15.99
C ALA A 2 6.73 -17.96 15.07
N GLU A 3 5.78 -18.84 15.38
CA GLU A 3 4.45 -18.84 14.75
C GLU A 3 3.75 -17.55 15.19
N LEU A 4 3.78 -16.51 14.36
CA LEU A 4 3.00 -15.29 14.57
C LEU A 4 1.54 -15.65 14.35
N LYS A 5 0.86 -16.07 15.43
CA LYS A 5 -0.57 -16.38 15.40
C LYS A 5 -1.37 -15.17 15.86
N ILE A 6 -2.12 -14.56 14.96
CA ILE A 6 -2.87 -13.32 15.23
C ILE A 6 -4.32 -13.69 15.60
N SER A 7 -4.67 -13.56 16.89
CA SER A 7 -6.02 -13.84 17.42
C SER A 7 -6.77 -12.56 17.80
N ALA A 8 -6.54 -11.46 17.07
CA ALA A 8 -7.18 -10.18 17.32
C ALA A 8 -8.62 -10.13 16.82
N LYS A 9 -9.44 -9.26 17.44
CA LYS A 9 -10.78 -8.90 16.96
C LYS A 9 -10.82 -7.40 16.71
N LEU A 10 -11.37 -7.00 15.56
CA LEU A 10 -11.68 -5.61 15.26
C LEU A 10 -13.17 -5.39 15.50
N SER A 11 -13.52 -4.59 16.51
CA SER A 11 -14.92 -4.29 16.79
C SER A 11 -15.53 -3.42 15.67
N PRO A 12 -16.85 -3.46 15.43
CA PRO A 12 -17.48 -2.57 14.47
C PRO A 12 -17.25 -1.09 14.77
N VAL A 13 -17.24 -0.72 16.06
CA VAL A 13 -17.01 0.65 16.54
C VAL A 13 -15.59 1.11 16.21
N ASP A 14 -14.58 0.29 16.49
CA ASP A 14 -13.19 0.63 16.20
C ASP A 14 -12.94 0.69 14.68
N ARG A 15 -13.58 -0.21 13.91
CA ARG A 15 -13.50 -0.18 12.45
C ARG A 15 -14.06 1.13 11.90
N GLU A 16 -15.22 1.57 12.39
CA GLU A 16 -15.85 2.82 11.98
C GLU A 16 -14.99 4.03 12.38
N ALA A 17 -14.44 4.03 13.59
CA ALA A 17 -13.54 5.09 14.06
C ALA A 17 -12.28 5.21 13.19
N VAL A 18 -11.67 4.09 12.79
CA VAL A 18 -10.52 4.08 11.87
C VAL A 18 -10.91 4.63 10.50
N MET A 19 -12.05 4.22 9.94
CA MET A 19 -12.53 4.76 8.66
C MET A 19 -12.82 6.26 8.74
N GLN A 20 -13.38 6.73 9.86
CA GLN A 20 -13.61 8.16 10.08
C GLN A 20 -12.28 8.93 10.17
N ALA A 21 -11.26 8.38 10.83
CA ALA A 21 -9.94 9.00 10.88
C ALA A 21 -9.31 9.14 9.48
N ILE A 22 -9.47 8.13 8.61
CA ILE A 22 -9.02 8.20 7.21
C ILE A 22 -9.76 9.32 6.45
N THR A 23 -11.08 9.45 6.65
CA THR A 23 -11.87 10.54 6.07
C THR A 23 -11.37 11.90 6.57
N THR A 24 -11.15 12.05 7.87
CA THR A 24 -10.61 13.29 8.45
C THR A 24 -9.23 13.64 7.89
N ILE A 25 -8.33 12.67 7.67
CA ILE A 25 -7.03 12.91 7.02
C ILE A 25 -7.24 13.51 5.61
N ARG A 26 -8.18 12.97 4.82
CA ARG A 26 -8.50 13.49 3.48
C ARG A 26 -9.06 14.91 3.54
N GLU A 27 -9.95 15.19 4.50
CA GLU A 27 -10.53 16.52 4.70
C GLU A 27 -9.48 17.57 5.11
N LYS A 28 -8.47 17.16 5.91
CA LYS A 28 -7.38 18.05 6.33
C LYS A 28 -6.30 18.25 5.28
N LEU A 29 -6.28 17.41 4.25
CA LEU A 29 -5.34 17.48 3.13
C LEU A 29 -6.11 17.61 1.80
N PRO A 30 -6.89 18.70 1.61
CA PRO A 30 -7.78 18.83 0.45
C PRO A 30 -7.03 19.01 -0.89
N PHE A 31 -5.71 19.21 -0.84
CA PHE A 31 -4.82 19.42 -1.99
C PHE A 31 -4.11 18.14 -2.46
N LEU A 32 -4.41 16.97 -1.85
CA LEU A 32 -3.84 15.71 -2.31
C LEU A 32 -4.27 15.40 -3.76
N VAL A 33 -3.33 14.89 -4.55
CA VAL A 33 -3.54 14.52 -5.95
C VAL A 33 -3.36 13.01 -6.15
N ASP A 34 -4.08 12.47 -7.13
CA ASP A 34 -3.91 11.08 -7.56
C ASP A 34 -3.09 11.06 -8.86
N LEU A 35 -1.82 10.68 -8.75
CA LEU A 35 -0.93 10.54 -9.89
C LEU A 35 -0.99 9.11 -10.42
N THR A 36 -1.21 8.99 -11.72
CA THR A 36 -1.05 7.72 -12.43
C THR A 36 0.40 7.21 -12.31
N THR A 37 0.58 5.91 -12.55
CA THR A 37 1.91 5.30 -12.60
C THR A 37 2.85 6.00 -13.57
N GLU A 38 2.34 6.47 -14.71
CA GLU A 38 3.15 7.13 -15.73
C GLU A 38 3.50 8.57 -15.34
N GLU A 39 2.58 9.34 -14.76
CA GLU A 39 2.88 10.67 -14.21
C GLU A 39 3.91 10.60 -13.09
N ARG A 40 3.77 9.62 -12.18
CA ARG A 40 4.75 9.42 -11.09
C ARG A 40 6.15 9.08 -11.61
N LYS A 41 6.24 8.38 -12.74
CA LYS A 41 7.53 8.02 -13.36
C LYS A 41 8.18 9.22 -14.06
N SER A 42 7.38 10.10 -14.67
CA SER A 42 7.88 11.24 -15.44
C SER A 42 8.34 12.41 -14.57
N LEU A 43 7.81 12.56 -13.36
CA LEU A 43 8.16 13.66 -12.47
C LEU A 43 9.58 13.53 -11.88
N PRO A 44 10.37 14.62 -11.82
CA PRO A 44 11.61 14.65 -11.05
C PRO A 44 11.28 14.48 -9.56
N LYS A 45 12.03 13.63 -8.87
CA LYS A 45 11.73 13.23 -7.49
C LYS A 45 12.61 13.99 -6.52
N LEU A 46 11.99 14.70 -5.58
CA LEU A 46 12.65 15.22 -4.41
C LEU A 46 12.74 14.10 -3.36
N GLY A 47 13.87 13.40 -3.35
CA GLY A 47 14.22 12.45 -2.29
C GLY A 47 15.12 13.12 -1.25
N ASP A 48 15.51 12.36 -0.23
CA ASP A 48 16.32 12.89 0.89
C ASP A 48 17.62 13.54 0.41
N LYS A 49 18.26 12.96 -0.62
CA LYS A 49 19.51 13.47 -1.20
C LYS A 49 19.34 14.79 -1.95
N SER A 50 18.14 15.13 -2.42
CA SER A 50 17.87 16.36 -3.18
C SER A 50 17.29 17.49 -2.33
N ARG A 51 16.93 17.26 -1.06
CA ARG A 51 16.47 18.33 -0.15
C ARG A 51 17.50 19.40 0.09
N ALA A 52 18.74 19.00 0.39
CA ALA A 52 19.83 19.93 0.62
C ALA A 52 20.09 20.80 -0.62
N PHE A 53 19.96 20.21 -1.81
CA PHE A 53 20.05 20.93 -3.07
C PHE A 53 18.94 21.99 -3.20
N VAL A 54 17.68 21.60 -2.99
CA VAL A 54 16.53 22.52 -3.15
C VAL A 54 16.56 23.64 -2.11
N SER A 55 16.91 23.34 -0.85
CA SER A 55 17.09 24.35 0.19
C SER A 55 18.21 25.33 -0.14
N LYS A 56 19.35 24.83 -0.64
CA LYS A 56 20.45 25.70 -1.06
C LYS A 56 20.09 26.55 -2.28
N ALA A 57 19.33 25.99 -3.22
CA ALA A 57 18.83 26.73 -4.38
C ALA A 57 17.91 27.88 -3.95
N LEU A 58 16.99 27.65 -2.99
CA LEU A 58 16.14 28.69 -2.43
C LEU A 58 16.95 29.79 -1.74
N GLU A 59 18.00 29.42 -1.00
CA GLU A 59 18.90 30.39 -0.34
C GLU A 59 19.59 31.29 -1.37
N ILE A 60 20.18 30.70 -2.42
CA ILE A 60 20.84 31.44 -3.50
C ILE A 60 19.87 32.38 -4.20
N ALA A 61 18.67 31.87 -4.52
CA ALA A 61 17.61 32.63 -5.17
C ALA A 61 17.10 33.79 -4.30
N THR A 62 17.00 33.59 -2.98
CA THR A 62 16.59 34.62 -2.02
C THR A 62 17.66 35.71 -1.87
N GLN A 63 18.94 35.34 -1.84
CA GLN A 63 20.04 36.29 -1.69
C GLN A 63 20.33 37.08 -2.97
N ASN A 64 19.99 36.52 -4.14
CA ASN A 64 20.35 37.09 -5.44
C ASN A 64 19.12 37.09 -6.39
N PRO A 65 18.01 37.76 -6.07
CA PRO A 65 16.80 37.68 -6.90
C PRO A 65 17.01 38.21 -8.33
N ASP A 66 17.93 39.15 -8.53
CA ASP A 66 18.15 39.83 -9.81
C ASP A 66 18.68 38.93 -10.95
N PHE A 67 19.28 37.76 -10.66
CA PHE A 67 19.70 36.83 -11.72
C PHE A 67 18.54 36.01 -12.27
N LEU A 68 17.42 35.95 -11.55
CA LEU A 68 16.26 35.17 -11.96
C LEU A 68 15.46 35.93 -13.02
N PRO A 69 14.89 35.22 -14.01
CA PRO A 69 13.95 35.83 -14.94
C PRO A 69 12.75 36.43 -14.19
N ARG A 70 12.17 37.52 -14.71
CA ARG A 70 10.95 38.12 -14.14
C ARG A 70 9.76 37.17 -14.06
N SER A 71 9.76 36.09 -14.84
CA SER A 71 8.73 35.06 -14.84
C SER A 71 8.90 34.01 -13.74
N PHE A 72 10.01 34.03 -13.00
CA PHE A 72 10.27 33.07 -11.93
C PHE A 72 9.56 33.51 -10.65
N ASP A 73 8.70 32.63 -10.11
CA ASP A 73 8.00 32.88 -8.85
C ASP A 73 8.79 32.26 -7.69
N LEU A 74 9.58 33.10 -7.03
CA LEU A 74 10.38 32.70 -5.87
C LEU A 74 9.51 32.36 -4.65
N ASP A 75 8.36 33.01 -4.51
CA ASP A 75 7.45 32.76 -3.39
C ASP A 75 6.72 31.43 -3.57
N GLU A 76 6.40 31.04 -4.82
CA GLU A 76 5.86 29.71 -5.12
C GLU A 76 6.88 28.61 -4.82
N MET A 77 8.15 28.77 -5.24
CA MET A 77 9.21 27.83 -4.88
C MET A 77 9.32 27.66 -3.35
N ARG A 78 9.20 28.76 -2.60
CA ARG A 78 9.22 28.71 -1.12
C ARG A 78 8.02 27.93 -0.57
N ARG A 79 6.80 28.21 -1.06
CA ARG A 79 5.57 27.51 -0.66
C ARG A 79 5.66 26.00 -0.92
N ASP A 80 6.18 25.61 -2.08
CA ASP A 80 6.36 24.20 -2.45
C ASP A 80 7.31 23.46 -1.50
N ILE A 81 8.43 24.10 -1.15
CA ILE A 81 9.42 23.52 -0.23
C ILE A 81 8.82 23.36 1.16
N GLU A 82 8.16 24.40 1.67
CA GLU A 82 7.51 24.37 2.98
C GLU A 82 6.41 23.29 3.05
N LEU A 83 5.58 23.17 2.01
CA LEU A 83 4.55 22.15 1.93
C LEU A 83 5.16 20.74 1.86
N PHE A 84 6.23 20.55 1.08
CA PHE A 84 6.92 19.27 0.99
C PHE A 84 7.51 18.83 2.35
N GLU A 85 8.18 19.73 3.06
CA GLU A 85 8.75 19.44 4.38
C GLU A 85 7.65 19.14 5.42
N ALA A 86 6.51 19.83 5.35
CA ALA A 86 5.36 19.55 6.21
C ALA A 86 4.69 18.19 5.91
N LEU A 87 4.60 17.81 4.63
CA LEU A 87 3.99 16.56 4.18
C LEU A 87 4.86 15.34 4.47
N TYR A 88 6.18 15.48 4.46
CA TYR A 88 7.07 14.34 4.57
C TYR A 88 6.92 13.49 5.84
N PRO A 89 6.91 14.04 7.07
CA PRO A 89 6.69 13.22 8.27
C PRO A 89 5.31 12.54 8.28
N ILE A 90 4.30 13.16 7.66
CA ILE A 90 2.97 12.58 7.48
C ILE A 90 3.04 11.38 6.53
N LEU A 91 3.72 11.54 5.39
CA LEU A 91 3.93 10.47 4.42
C LEU A 91 4.65 9.27 5.05
N LEU A 92 5.71 9.51 5.82
CA LEU A 92 6.46 8.45 6.49
C LEU A 92 5.57 7.68 7.49
N SER A 93 4.79 8.41 8.29
CA SER A 93 3.88 7.82 9.28
C SER A 93 2.77 6.99 8.62
N LEU A 94 2.18 7.50 7.53
CA LEU A 94 1.15 6.79 6.77
C LEU A 94 1.70 5.54 6.09
N THR A 95 2.93 5.61 5.56
CA THR A 95 3.63 4.47 4.95
C THR A 95 3.84 3.37 5.97
N GLN A 96 4.39 3.71 7.15
CA GLN A 96 4.61 2.74 8.21
C GLN A 96 3.30 2.09 8.70
N LEU A 97 2.23 2.88 8.86
CA LEU A 97 0.92 2.34 9.24
C LEU A 97 0.36 1.40 8.16
N GLN A 98 0.50 1.76 6.88
CA GLN A 98 0.08 0.93 5.76
C GLN A 98 0.84 -0.39 5.70
N GLU A 99 2.15 -0.38 5.93
CA GLU A 99 2.98 -1.59 6.02
C GLU A 99 2.50 -2.50 7.16
N LEU A 100 2.27 -1.97 8.36
CA LEU A 100 1.76 -2.75 9.49
C LEU A 100 0.40 -3.40 9.21
N VAL A 101 -0.51 -2.67 8.54
CA VAL A 101 -1.83 -3.19 8.16
C VAL A 101 -1.70 -4.27 7.07
N ASP A 102 -0.82 -4.08 6.09
CA ASP A 102 -0.57 -5.04 5.01
C ASP A 102 0.06 -6.33 5.56
N ASP A 103 1.12 -6.24 6.35
CA ASP A 103 1.78 -7.38 6.99
C ASP A 103 0.82 -8.18 7.88
N THR A 104 -0.01 -7.49 8.67
CA THR A 104 -1.05 -8.13 9.49
C THR A 104 -2.09 -8.84 8.62
N SER A 105 -2.48 -8.24 7.49
CA SER A 105 -3.45 -8.82 6.56
C SER A 105 -2.89 -10.07 5.88
N VAL A 106 -1.61 -10.05 5.49
CA VAL A 106 -0.89 -11.21 4.94
C VAL A 106 -0.80 -12.33 5.97
N ALA A 107 -0.44 -12.02 7.22
CA ALA A 107 -0.32 -13.01 8.29
C ALA A 107 -1.66 -13.70 8.59
N VAL A 108 -2.72 -12.93 8.87
CA VAL A 108 -4.07 -13.47 9.15
C VAL A 108 -4.62 -14.24 7.94
N GLY A 109 -4.40 -13.72 6.72
CA GLY A 109 -4.82 -14.39 5.48
C GLY A 109 -4.12 -15.75 5.27
N SER A 110 -2.83 -15.82 5.59
CA SER A 110 -2.05 -17.07 5.54
C SER A 110 -2.59 -18.11 6.52
N GLU A 111 -2.87 -17.72 7.76
CA GLU A 111 -3.46 -18.60 8.78
C GLU A 111 -4.84 -19.13 8.34
N ALA A 112 -5.72 -18.23 7.88
CA ALA A 112 -7.04 -18.60 7.40
C ALA A 112 -6.96 -19.54 6.19
N TYR A 113 -6.02 -19.30 5.28
CA TYR A 113 -5.81 -20.15 4.12
C TYR A 113 -5.30 -21.55 4.52
N ALA A 114 -4.33 -21.64 5.43
CA ALA A 114 -3.84 -22.92 5.95
C ALA A 114 -4.96 -23.72 6.64
N ALA A 115 -5.79 -23.05 7.45
CA ALA A 115 -6.96 -23.67 8.08
C ALA A 115 -7.96 -24.19 7.03
N GLY A 116 -8.23 -23.41 5.99
CA GLY A 116 -9.09 -23.84 4.88
C GLY A 116 -8.55 -25.06 4.13
N LEU A 117 -7.23 -25.15 3.92
CA LEU A 117 -6.59 -26.34 3.33
C LEU A 117 -6.75 -27.58 4.22
N MET A 118 -6.65 -27.43 5.54
CA MET A 118 -6.89 -28.53 6.48
C MET A 118 -8.34 -29.03 6.37
N VAL A 119 -9.32 -28.12 6.36
CA VAL A 119 -10.74 -28.47 6.19
C VAL A 119 -10.97 -29.22 4.87
N TYR A 120 -10.42 -28.72 3.76
CA TYR A 120 -10.50 -29.39 2.46
C TYR A 120 -9.91 -30.82 2.50
N ASN A 121 -8.74 -30.98 3.11
CA ASN A 121 -8.08 -32.29 3.22
C ASN A 121 -8.87 -33.27 4.09
N TYR A 122 -9.44 -32.81 5.22
CA TYR A 122 -10.32 -33.64 6.05
C TYR A 122 -11.58 -34.05 5.29
N ALA A 123 -12.24 -33.10 4.63
CA ALA A 123 -13.45 -33.38 3.84
C ALA A 123 -13.15 -34.39 2.70
N LYS A 124 -11.98 -34.29 2.05
CA LYS A 124 -11.55 -35.26 1.02
C LYS A 124 -11.26 -36.64 1.61
N ALA A 125 -10.65 -36.72 2.78
CA ALA A 125 -10.32 -37.99 3.44
C ALA A 125 -11.56 -38.71 3.99
N SER A 126 -12.53 -37.95 4.53
CA SER A 126 -13.74 -38.47 5.17
C SER A 126 -14.97 -38.51 4.26
N GLY A 127 -14.91 -37.86 3.10
CA GLY A 127 -16.07 -37.58 2.24
C GLY A 127 -16.71 -38.79 1.56
N LYS A 128 -15.98 -39.91 1.39
CA LYS A 128 -16.53 -41.14 0.82
C LYS A 128 -17.63 -41.70 1.73
N GLY A 129 -18.89 -41.39 1.39
CA GLY A 129 -20.08 -41.84 2.11
C GLY A 129 -20.68 -40.83 3.10
N ALA A 130 -20.11 -39.63 3.25
CA ALA A 130 -20.58 -38.61 4.20
C ALA A 130 -21.38 -37.45 3.55
N GLY A 131 -21.65 -37.51 2.24
CA GLY A 131 -22.39 -36.47 1.51
C GLY A 131 -21.62 -35.15 1.31
N LEU A 132 -20.30 -35.15 1.51
CA LEU A 132 -19.44 -33.98 1.38
C LEU A 132 -18.82 -33.81 -0.02
N ASP A 133 -19.09 -34.75 -0.94
CA ASP A 133 -18.44 -34.82 -2.25
C ASP A 133 -18.64 -33.55 -3.08
N SER A 134 -19.86 -32.99 -3.11
CA SER A 134 -20.15 -31.73 -3.82
C SER A 134 -19.43 -30.52 -3.23
N MET A 135 -19.25 -30.47 -1.90
CA MET A 135 -18.50 -29.42 -1.21
C MET A 135 -17.00 -29.52 -1.46
N VAL A 136 -16.46 -30.75 -1.50
CA VAL A 136 -15.06 -31.01 -1.85
C VAL A 136 -14.79 -30.61 -3.31
N ASP A 137 -15.69 -30.93 -4.23
CA ASP A 137 -15.58 -30.54 -5.63
C ASP A 137 -15.60 -29.02 -5.80
N ASP A 138 -16.49 -28.31 -5.11
CA ASP A 138 -16.57 -26.85 -5.14
C ASP A 138 -15.29 -26.17 -4.62
N LEU A 139 -14.71 -26.66 -3.51
CA LEU A 139 -13.41 -26.21 -3.01
C LEU A 139 -12.26 -26.58 -3.98
N GLY A 140 -12.36 -27.76 -4.60
CA GLY A 140 -11.40 -28.34 -5.53
C GLY A 140 -11.24 -27.58 -6.85
N ARG A 141 -12.29 -26.88 -7.31
CA ARG A 141 -12.29 -26.07 -8.55
C ARG A 141 -11.15 -25.04 -8.60
N ARG A 142 -10.72 -24.54 -7.44
CA ARG A 142 -9.55 -23.64 -7.33
C ARG A 142 -8.25 -24.29 -7.80
N PHE A 143 -8.07 -25.60 -7.56
CA PHE A 143 -6.87 -26.34 -7.95
C PHE A 143 -6.94 -26.84 -9.40
N ALA A 144 -8.14 -27.09 -9.93
CA ALA A 144 -8.35 -27.54 -11.31
C ALA A 144 -7.90 -26.51 -12.38
N ARG A 145 -7.88 -25.21 -12.06
CA ARG A 145 -7.34 -24.17 -12.96
C ARG A 145 -5.82 -24.14 -13.05
N LYS A 146 -5.09 -24.77 -12.11
CA LYS A 146 -3.61 -24.72 -12.05
C LYS A 146 -2.90 -25.72 -12.97
N SER A 147 -3.63 -26.63 -13.63
CA SER A 147 -3.06 -27.73 -14.43
C SER A 147 -2.87 -27.44 -15.92
N LYS A 148 -3.04 -26.19 -16.40
CA LYS A 148 -2.61 -25.83 -17.76
C LYS A 148 -1.08 -25.70 -17.81
N LYS A 149 -0.39 -26.84 -17.98
CA LYS A 149 1.01 -26.90 -18.44
C LYS A 149 1.11 -26.08 -19.73
N VAL A 150 1.85 -24.97 -19.69
CA VAL A 150 2.36 -24.32 -20.90
C VAL A 150 3.34 -25.31 -21.52
N GLN A 151 3.01 -25.83 -22.71
CA GLN A 151 3.97 -26.57 -23.51
C GLN A 151 5.06 -25.59 -24.00
N PRO A 152 6.36 -25.93 -23.89
CA PRO A 152 7.40 -25.12 -24.48
C PRO A 152 7.23 -25.12 -26.01
N GLN A 153 7.11 -23.95 -26.63
CA GLN A 153 7.35 -23.82 -28.07
C GLN A 153 8.83 -24.10 -28.30
N ALA A 154 9.12 -25.16 -29.05
CA ALA A 154 10.45 -25.44 -29.56
C ALA A 154 10.87 -24.35 -30.55
N LEU A 155 12.14 -23.95 -30.45
CA LEU A 155 12.84 -22.99 -31.29
C LEU A 155 12.86 -23.42 -32.77
#